data_AF-A0A811SJY1-F1
#
_entry.id   AF-A0A811SJY1-F1
#
_cell.length_a   1.000
_cell.length_b   1.000
_cell.length_c   1.000
_cell.angle_alpha   90.00
_cell.angle_beta   90.00
_cell.angle_gamma   90.00
#
_symmetry.space_group_name_H-M   'P 1'
#
loop_
_entity.id
_entity.type
_entity.pdbx_description
1 polymer ?
#
loop_
_entity_poly.entity_id
_entity_poly.type
_entity_poly.pdbx_seq_one_letter_code
_entity_poly.pdbx_strand_id
1 'polypeptide(L)'
;MWHYDQQESLRTNRKRSKPPKKGQPEGALYDYGDNINLAVFSSLQGEPHNHQIAALAVALKQAMSPVFKAYIQQVKANAVALGNHLMGKGYKLVTDGDGTENHLVLRDFHPLGLTEKARSDSYFIRKVKTS
;
A
#
# COMPACT_ATOMS: atom_id res chain seq x y z
N MET A 1 -5.73 -19.04 -18.39
CA MET A 1 -4.28 -18.97 -18.64
C MET A 1 -3.97 -17.54 -19.09
N TRP A 2 -3.71 -16.64 -18.15
CA TRP A 2 -3.47 -15.21 -18.43
C TRP A 2 -1.97 -14.95 -18.37
N HIS A 3 -1.38 -14.48 -19.48
CA HIS A 3 -0.03 -13.92 -19.51
C HIS A 3 -0.14 -12.40 -19.27
N TYR A 4 0.49 -11.92 -18.21
CA TYR A 4 0.48 -10.51 -17.82
C TYR A 4 1.81 -9.89 -18.23
N ASP A 5 1.78 -8.94 -19.17
CA ASP A 5 2.93 -8.16 -19.64
C ASP A 5 3.14 -6.95 -18.70
N GLN A 6 4.15 -7.02 -17.82
CA GLN A 6 4.41 -6.05 -16.75
C GLN A 6 5.27 -4.83 -17.16
N GLN A 7 5.08 -4.21 -18.32
CA GLN A 7 5.98 -3.10 -18.75
C GLN A 7 5.35 -1.79 -19.27
N GLU A 8 4.05 -1.52 -19.07
CA GLU A 8 3.47 -0.24 -19.50
C GLU A 8 2.74 0.55 -18.40
N SER A 9 3.45 1.19 -17.47
CA SER A 9 2.77 2.17 -16.58
C SER A 9 3.47 3.50 -16.28
N LEU A 10 4.66 3.83 -16.82
CA LEU A 10 5.23 5.17 -16.60
C LEU A 10 6.01 5.69 -17.82
N ARG A 11 5.31 6.31 -18.79
CA ARG A 11 5.92 7.11 -19.86
C ARG A 11 5.56 8.59 -19.72
N THR A 12 6.39 9.33 -18.99
CA THR A 12 6.56 10.77 -19.24
C THR A 12 7.83 10.95 -20.07
N ASN A 13 7.77 11.90 -21.01
CA ASN A 13 8.74 12.13 -22.07
C ASN A 13 10.09 12.65 -21.52
N ARG A 14 10.92 11.77 -20.97
CA ARG A 14 12.34 12.04 -20.68
C ARG A 14 13.21 11.12 -21.52
N LYS A 15 14.24 11.72 -22.11
CA LYS A 15 15.27 11.11 -22.96
C LYS A 15 15.64 9.71 -22.46
N ARG A 16 15.55 8.72 -23.36
CA ARG A 16 15.97 7.33 -23.10
C ARG A 16 17.27 7.31 -22.31
N SER A 17 17.33 6.51 -21.24
CA SER A 17 18.57 6.19 -20.57
C SER A 17 19.56 5.65 -21.60
N LYS A 18 20.83 6.05 -21.48
CA LYS A 18 21.89 5.65 -22.44
C LYS A 18 21.91 4.12 -22.56
N PRO A 19 22.05 3.57 -23.78
CA PRO A 19 22.15 2.13 -23.96
C PRO A 19 23.36 1.57 -23.20
N PRO A 20 23.31 0.30 -22.77
CA PRO A 20 24.43 -0.35 -22.09
C PRO A 20 25.69 -0.24 -22.94
N LYS A 21 26.83 0.06 -22.31
CA LYS A 21 28.13 0.16 -22.99
C LYS A 21 28.49 -1.21 -23.58
N LYS A 22 29.03 -1.19 -24.81
CA LYS A 22 29.45 -2.40 -25.55
C LYS A 22 30.42 -3.23 -24.69
N GLY A 23 29.97 -4.42 -24.24
CA GLY A 23 30.74 -5.33 -23.38
C GLY A 23 30.10 -5.66 -22.02
N GLN A 24 28.96 -5.08 -21.65
CA GLN A 24 28.22 -5.48 -20.45
C GLN A 24 27.38 -6.75 -20.72
N PRO A 25 27.36 -7.74 -19.79
CA PRO A 25 26.57 -8.95 -19.94
C PRO A 25 25.07 -8.64 -20.03
N GLU A 26 24.32 -9.41 -20.83
CA GLU A 26 22.85 -9.34 -20.86
C GLU A 26 22.31 -9.63 -19.46
N GLY A 27 21.59 -8.66 -18.88
CA GLY A 27 21.17 -8.67 -17.47
C GLY A 27 21.89 -7.67 -16.57
N ALA A 28 22.76 -6.81 -17.14
CA ALA A 28 23.39 -5.71 -16.41
C ALA A 28 22.33 -4.87 -15.66
N LEU A 29 22.42 -4.86 -14.33
CA LEU A 29 21.57 -4.03 -13.47
C LEU A 29 21.66 -2.58 -13.94
N TYR A 30 20.50 -1.93 -14.01
CA TYR A 30 20.47 -0.50 -14.29
C TYR A 30 21.29 0.27 -13.25
N ASP A 31 22.20 1.12 -13.74
CA ASP A 31 23.08 1.94 -12.92
C ASP A 31 22.34 3.21 -12.43
N TYR A 32 21.37 3.01 -11.54
CA TYR A 32 20.59 4.09 -10.92
C TYR A 32 21.10 4.49 -9.53
N GLY A 33 22.00 3.70 -8.92
CA GLY A 33 22.41 3.89 -7.52
C GLY A 33 22.97 5.27 -7.24
N ASP A 34 23.96 5.70 -8.02
CA ASP A 34 24.62 6.99 -7.83
C ASP A 34 23.66 8.16 -8.11
N ASN A 35 22.85 8.05 -9.16
CA ASN A 35 21.87 9.06 -9.53
C ASN A 35 20.80 9.25 -8.44
N ILE A 36 20.36 8.18 -7.79
CA ILE A 36 19.40 8.22 -6.69
C ILE A 36 20.05 8.81 -5.44
N ASN A 37 21.27 8.37 -5.09
CA ASN A 37 21.98 8.86 -3.91
C ASN A 37 22.24 10.37 -3.99
N LEU A 38 22.63 10.89 -5.16
CA LEU A 38 22.82 12.32 -5.40
C LEU A 38 21.51 13.11 -5.36
N ALA A 39 20.40 12.52 -5.82
CA ALA A 39 19.10 13.17 -5.77
C ALA A 39 18.57 13.28 -4.33
N VAL A 40 18.83 12.27 -3.48
CA VAL A 40 18.43 12.28 -2.08
C VAL A 40 19.35 13.21 -1.27
N PHE A 41 20.67 12.97 -1.30
CA PHE A 41 21.65 13.74 -0.53
C PHE A 41 22.44 14.68 -1.43
N SER A 42 22.53 15.94 -1.00
CA SER A 42 23.03 17.16 -1.67
C SER A 42 22.03 17.90 -2.57
N SER A 43 21.05 17.21 -3.18
CA SER A 43 20.05 17.89 -4.03
C SER A 43 18.77 18.30 -3.29
N LEU A 44 18.16 17.38 -2.53
CA LEU A 44 16.86 17.60 -1.89
C LEU A 44 16.92 17.61 -0.36
N GLN A 45 17.73 16.72 0.22
CA GLN A 45 17.85 16.56 1.67
C GLN A 45 19.26 16.91 2.15
N GLY A 46 19.34 17.43 3.38
CA GLY A 46 20.58 17.71 4.09
C GLY A 46 21.08 16.50 4.87
N GLU A 47 21.59 16.70 6.09
CA GLU A 47 22.12 15.62 6.92
C GLU A 47 21.06 14.55 7.26
N PRO A 48 21.43 13.26 7.24
CA PRO A 48 20.51 12.17 7.55
C PRO A 48 20.06 12.18 9.01
N HIS A 49 18.79 11.89 9.23
CA HIS A 49 18.23 11.72 10.57
C HIS A 49 18.55 10.32 11.14
N ASN A 50 19.78 10.14 11.63
CA ASN A 50 20.30 8.84 12.09
C ASN A 50 19.44 8.15 13.17
N HIS A 51 18.73 8.91 14.01
CA HIS A 51 17.80 8.36 14.99
C HIS A 51 16.58 7.67 14.32
N GLN A 52 16.08 8.21 13.21
CA GLN A 52 15.01 7.59 12.41
C GLN A 52 15.51 6.36 11.68
N ILE A 53 16.74 6.40 11.15
CA ILE A 53 17.38 5.26 10.49
C ILE A 53 17.57 4.10 11.49
N ALA A 54 18.01 4.39 12.72
CA ALA A 54 18.13 3.38 13.77
C ALA A 54 16.77 2.79 14.16
N ALA A 55 15.73 3.61 14.31
CA ALA A 55 14.37 3.14 14.57
C ALA A 55 13.83 2.25 13.43
N LEU A 56 14.10 2.61 12.18
CA LEU A 56 13.74 1.82 11.01
C LEU A 56 14.44 0.46 11.02
N ALA A 57 15.73 0.40 11.36
CA ALA A 57 16.47 -0.85 11.46
C ALA A 57 15.86 -1.81 12.50
N VAL A 58 15.43 -1.27 13.66
CA VAL A 58 14.73 -2.05 14.69
C VAL A 58 13.38 -2.55 14.18
N ALA A 59 12.59 -1.69 13.52
CA ALA A 59 11.29 -2.06 12.95
C ALA A 59 11.44 -3.15 11.87
N LEU A 60 12.45 -3.06 11.00
CA LEU A 60 12.74 -4.07 9.99
C LEU A 60 13.13 -5.42 10.63
N LYS A 61 13.92 -5.39 11.70
CA LYS A 61 14.24 -6.61 12.47
C LYS A 61 12.99 -7.26 13.05
N GLN A 62 12.08 -6.47 13.60
CA GLN A 62 10.80 -6.98 14.12
C GLN A 62 9.90 -7.52 13.01
N ALA A 63 9.87 -6.86 11.84
CA ALA A 63 9.08 -7.29 10.69
C ALA A 63 9.53 -8.65 10.11
N MET A 64 10.82 -8.98 10.22
CA MET A 64 11.35 -10.29 9.82
C MET A 64 11.07 -11.42 10.83
N SER A 65 10.54 -11.11 12.01
CA SER A 65 10.28 -12.13 13.03
C SER A 65 9.11 -13.06 12.64
N PRO A 66 9.15 -14.35 13.01
CA PRO A 66 8.04 -15.26 12.74
C PRO A 66 6.75 -14.85 13.45
N VAL A 67 6.86 -14.19 14.60
CA VAL A 67 5.71 -13.63 15.34
C VAL A 67 5.02 -12.56 14.53
N PHE A 68 5.77 -11.67 13.86
CA PHE A 68 5.18 -10.65 13.00
C PHE A 68 4.47 -11.26 11.79
N LYS A 69 5.01 -12.35 11.21
CA LYS A 69 4.33 -13.10 10.15
C LYS A 69 2.97 -13.64 10.62
N ALA A 70 2.92 -14.26 11.81
CA ALA A 70 1.67 -14.75 12.39
C ALA A 70 0.68 -13.59 12.66
N TYR A 71 1.18 -12.46 13.16
CA TYR A 71 0.38 -11.25 13.35
C TYR A 71 -0.27 -10.77 12.05
N ILE A 72 0.50 -10.63 10.96
CA ILE A 72 -0.04 -10.17 9.68
C ILE A 72 -1.06 -11.16 9.10
N GLN A 73 -0.85 -12.47 9.26
CA GLN A 73 -1.85 -13.47 8.88
C GLN A 73 -3.15 -13.27 9.66
N GLN A 74 -3.08 -13.00 10.96
CA GLN A 74 -4.26 -12.71 11.77
C GLN A 74 -4.96 -11.41 11.35
N VAL A 75 -4.21 -10.36 11.02
CA VAL A 75 -4.77 -9.09 10.52
C VAL A 75 -5.60 -9.33 9.25
N LYS A 76 -5.08 -10.12 8.30
CA LYS A 76 -5.82 -10.49 7.09
C LYS A 76 -7.07 -11.31 7.41
N ALA A 77 -6.95 -12.32 8.29
CA ALA A 77 -8.09 -13.14 8.68
C ALA A 77 -9.20 -12.31 9.34
N ASN A 78 -8.84 -11.36 10.19
CA ASN A 78 -9.78 -10.45 10.83
C ASN A 78 -10.47 -9.52 9.82
N ALA A 79 -9.73 -9.00 8.83
CA ALA A 79 -10.29 -8.15 7.79
C ALA A 79 -11.32 -8.90 6.92
N VAL A 80 -11.02 -10.15 6.55
CA VAL A 80 -11.97 -11.03 5.83
C VAL A 80 -13.21 -11.30 6.68
N ALA A 81 -13.03 -11.66 7.95
CA ALA A 81 -14.16 -11.91 8.86
C ALA A 81 -15.05 -10.67 9.04
N LEU A 82 -14.45 -9.49 9.18
CA LEU A 82 -15.16 -8.22 9.25
C LEU A 82 -15.93 -7.93 7.96
N GLY A 83 -15.28 -8.09 6.79
CA GLY A 83 -15.92 -7.89 5.50
C GLY A 83 -17.14 -8.80 5.31
N ASN A 84 -16.99 -10.10 5.60
CA ASN A 84 -18.08 -11.08 5.50
C ASN A 84 -19.23 -10.75 6.45
N HIS A 85 -18.94 -10.34 7.68
CA HIS A 85 -19.95 -9.92 8.65
C HIS A 85 -20.72 -8.69 8.19
N LEU A 86 -20.03 -7.71 7.60
CA LEU A 86 -20.66 -6.51 7.06
C LEU A 86 -21.56 -6.84 5.86
N MET A 87 -21.11 -7.71 4.95
CA MET A 87 -21.92 -8.18 3.83
C MET A 87 -23.16 -8.96 4.31
N GLY A 88 -23.02 -9.83 5.33
CA GLY A 88 -24.14 -10.54 5.94
C GLY A 88 -25.19 -9.63 6.60
N LYS A 89 -24.79 -8.41 6.98
CA LYS A 89 -25.71 -7.35 7.47
C LYS A 89 -26.34 -6.52 6.35
N GLY A 90 -26.10 -6.85 5.08
CA GLY A 90 -26.62 -6.12 3.91
C GLY A 90 -25.81 -4.86 3.56
N TYR A 91 -24.61 -4.69 4.10
CA TYR A 91 -23.72 -3.61 3.65
C TYR A 91 -23.03 -4.01 2.36
N LYS A 92 -23.13 -3.13 1.35
CA LYS A 92 -22.40 -3.27 0.10
C LYS A 92 -20.94 -2.86 0.29
N LEU A 93 -20.01 -3.72 -0.14
CA LEU A 93 -18.58 -3.40 -0.24
C LEU A 93 -18.22 -2.95 -1.66
N VAL A 94 -17.14 -2.19 -1.80
CA VAL A 94 -16.69 -1.66 -3.11
C VAL A 94 -16.20 -2.77 -4.05
N THR A 95 -15.71 -3.87 -3.50
CA THR A 95 -15.22 -5.04 -4.24
C THR A 95 -16.33 -5.98 -4.73
N ASP A 96 -17.58 -5.53 -4.74
CA ASP A 96 -18.75 -6.21 -5.33
C ASP A 96 -18.87 -7.73 -4.99
N GLY A 97 -18.74 -8.07 -3.70
CA GLY A 97 -19.07 -9.40 -3.17
C GLY A 97 -17.88 -10.28 -2.79
N ASP A 98 -16.69 -9.99 -3.28
CA ASP A 98 -15.48 -10.81 -3.03
C ASP A 98 -14.76 -10.48 -1.71
N GLY A 99 -15.34 -9.61 -0.87
CA GLY A 99 -14.78 -9.27 0.44
C GLY A 99 -13.47 -8.46 0.34
N THR A 100 -12.43 -8.84 1.11
CA THR A 100 -11.12 -8.20 1.08
C THR A 100 -9.98 -9.22 1.13
N GLU A 101 -8.93 -9.00 0.35
CA GLU A 101 -7.72 -9.83 0.35
C GLU A 101 -6.56 -9.21 1.15
N ASN A 102 -6.78 -8.01 1.70
CA ASN A 102 -5.77 -7.23 2.41
C ASN A 102 -6.24 -6.89 3.84
N HIS A 103 -5.75 -5.79 4.41
CA HIS A 103 -6.01 -5.38 5.80
C HIS A 103 -7.12 -4.33 5.95
N LEU A 104 -7.82 -3.98 4.87
CA LEU A 104 -8.82 -2.91 4.81
C LEU A 104 -10.12 -3.42 4.20
N VAL A 105 -11.25 -2.82 4.62
CA VAL A 105 -12.57 -3.05 4.03
C VAL A 105 -13.15 -1.70 3.63
N LEU A 106 -13.56 -1.58 2.36
CA LEU A 106 -14.19 -0.37 1.83
C LEU A 106 -15.69 -0.60 1.64
N ARG A 107 -16.50 0.12 2.41
CA ARG A 107 -17.95 0.09 2.33
C ARG A 107 -18.45 1.11 1.33
N ASP A 108 -19.35 0.69 0.45
CA ASP A 108 -20.08 1.57 -0.46
C ASP A 108 -21.28 2.21 0.25
N PHE A 109 -21.34 3.54 0.21
CA PHE A 109 -22.41 4.36 0.80
C PHE A 109 -23.29 5.03 -0.26
N HIS A 110 -22.98 4.88 -1.55
CA HIS A 110 -23.81 5.42 -2.63
C HIS A 110 -25.26 4.94 -2.60
N PRO A 111 -25.57 3.66 -2.27
CA PRO A 111 -26.95 3.19 -2.16
C PRO A 111 -27.80 3.93 -1.11
N LEU A 112 -27.16 4.67 -0.19
CA LEU A 112 -27.84 5.38 0.89
C LEU A 112 -28.16 6.84 0.56
N GLY A 113 -27.74 7.35 -0.61
CA GLY A 113 -28.01 8.73 -1.03
C GLY A 113 -27.39 9.81 -0.13
N LEU A 114 -26.40 9.46 0.70
CA LEU A 114 -25.79 10.38 1.65
C LEU A 114 -24.80 11.33 0.97
N THR A 115 -24.81 12.60 1.39
CA THR A 115 -23.78 13.58 1.02
C THR A 115 -22.42 13.17 1.60
N GLU A 116 -21.31 13.59 0.99
CA GLU A 116 -19.96 13.22 1.43
C GLU A 116 -19.69 13.57 2.90
N LYS A 117 -20.16 14.74 3.34
CA LYS A 117 -20.10 15.16 4.74
C LYS A 117 -20.85 14.18 5.66
N ALA A 118 -22.07 13.80 5.29
CA ALA A 118 -22.86 12.86 6.06
C ALA A 118 -22.22 11.46 6.10
N ARG A 119 -21.51 11.05 5.05
CA ARG A 119 -20.69 9.81 5.06
C ARG A 119 -19.56 9.94 6.06
N SER A 120 -18.73 11.00 5.97
CA SER A 120 -17.62 11.26 6.89
C SER A 120 -18.07 11.24 8.37
N ASP A 121 -19.17 11.92 8.67
CA ASP A 121 -19.70 12.02 10.04
C ASP A 121 -20.27 10.68 10.53
N SER A 122 -20.78 9.82 9.63
CA SER A 122 -21.28 8.48 9.99
C SER A 122 -20.18 7.47 10.35
N TYR A 123 -18.91 7.74 10.01
CA TYR A 123 -17.76 6.92 10.47
C TYR A 123 -17.48 7.10 11.96
N PHE A 124 -17.95 8.21 12.55
CA PHE A 124 -17.81 8.47 13.98
C PHE A 124 -19.06 7.95 14.68
N ILE A 125 -19.01 6.67 15.06
CA ILE A 125 -19.84 6.00 16.07
C ILE A 125 -21.17 6.72 16.34
N ARG A 126 -22.27 6.16 15.82
CA ARG A 126 -23.62 6.42 16.34
C ARG A 126 -23.52 6.40 17.86
N LYS A 127 -23.44 7.58 18.51
CA LYS A 127 -23.56 7.70 19.96
C LYS A 127 -24.87 7.01 20.26
N VAL A 128 -24.78 5.83 20.88
CA VAL A 128 -25.94 5.07 21.28
C VAL A 128 -26.64 5.93 22.31
N LYS A 129 -27.67 6.68 21.88
CA LYS A 129 -28.73 7.11 22.77
C LYS A 129 -29.56 5.85 23.02
N THR A 130 -29.22 5.12 24.07
CA THR A 130 -30.18 4.24 24.73
C THR A 130 -31.25 5.12 25.35
N SER A 131 -32.50 4.71 25.14
CA SER A 131 -33.73 5.25 25.70
C SER A 131 -33.75 5.20 27.22
#